data_AF-A0A7V9SAH7-F1
#
_entry.id   AF-A0A7V9SAH7-F1
#
_cell.length_a   1.000
_cell.length_b   1.000
_cell.length_c   1.000
_cell.angle_alpha   90.00
_cell.angle_beta   90.00
_cell.angle_gamma   90.00
#
_symmetry.space_group_name_H-M   'P 1'
#
loop_
_entity.id
_entity.type
_entity.pdbx_description
1 polymer ?
#
loop_
_entity_poly.entity_id
_entity_poly.type
_entity_poly.pdbx_seq_one_letter_code
_entity_poly.pdbx_strand_id
1 'polypeptide(L)' 'MDQGAHIERVLRCRKCFRSGTATWEATSTGAPALLALSRGFHRRARLPLSLPPEIVCDCGMAQPDHID' A
#
# COMPACT_ATOMS: atom_id res chain seq x y z
N MET A 1 8.01 24.45 6.80
CA MET A 1 7.68 23.27 7.62
C MET A 1 7.13 22.25 6.66
N ASP A 2 7.98 21.35 6.21
CA ASP A 2 7.64 20.40 5.15
C ASP A 2 6.73 19.32 5.76
N GLN A 3 5.44 19.42 5.46
CA GLN A 3 4.47 18.38 5.79
C GLN A 3 4.93 17.15 5.03
N GLY A 4 5.55 16.18 5.71
CA GLY A 4 5.95 14.91 5.11
C GLY A 4 4.78 14.40 4.28
N ALA A 5 4.98 14.29 2.97
CA ALA A 5 3.87 14.14 2.03
C ALA A 5 3.11 12.83 2.36
N HIS A 6 1.92 12.98 2.98
CA HIS A 6 1.02 11.87 3.22
C HIS A 6 0.37 11.51 1.89
N ILE A 7 0.59 10.26 1.45
CA ILE A 7 0.04 9.75 0.21
C ILE A 7 -1.07 8.78 0.58
N GLU A 8 -2.32 9.20 0.43
CA GLU A 8 -3.47 8.31 0.57
C GLU A 8 -3.83 7.68 -0.77
N ARG A 9 -4.06 6.38 -0.79
CA ARG A 9 -4.39 5.61 -1.99
C ARG A 9 -5.63 4.76 -1.77
N VAL A 10 -6.56 4.82 -2.71
CA VAL A 10 -7.75 3.96 -2.71
C VAL A 10 -7.38 2.57 -3.24
N LEU A 11 -7.78 1.55 -2.51
CA LEU A 11 -7.63 0.14 -2.87
C LEU A 11 -8.98 -0.40 -3.33
N ARG A 12 -8.98 -1.20 -4.39
CA ARG A 12 -10.16 -1.92 -4.85
C ARG A 12 -9.79 -3.31 -5.32
N CYS A 13 -10.19 -4.31 -4.53
CA CYS A 13 -9.97 -5.70 -4.87
C CYS A 13 -10.78 -6.09 -6.11
N ARG A 14 -10.11 -6.52 -7.18
CA ARG A 14 -10.77 -6.96 -8.42
C ARG A 14 -11.47 -8.32 -8.30
N LYS A 15 -11.19 -9.09 -7.24
CA LYS A 15 -11.75 -10.43 -7.02
C LYS A 15 -12.99 -10.41 -6.13
N CYS A 16 -12.93 -9.74 -4.97
CA CYS A 16 -14.03 -9.72 -4.00
C CYS A 16 -14.70 -8.34 -3.87
N PHE A 17 -14.30 -7.37 -4.70
CA PHE A 17 -14.85 -6.01 -4.76
C PHE A 17 -14.75 -5.20 -3.46
N ARG A 18 -14.00 -5.69 -2.46
CA ARG A 18 -13.68 -4.94 -1.25
C ARG A 18 -12.91 -3.67 -1.62
N SER A 19 -13.34 -2.55 -1.04
CA SER A 19 -12.64 -1.27 -1.12
C SER A 19 -11.98 -0.95 0.22
N GLY A 20 -10.93 -0.14 0.17
CA GLY A 20 -10.24 0.36 1.35
C GLY A 20 -9.25 1.45 0.97
N THR A 21 -8.42 1.84 1.92
CA THR A 21 -7.38 2.83 1.74
C THR A 21 -6.04 2.33 2.30
N ALA A 22 -4.96 2.78 1.68
CA ALA A 22 -3.60 2.68 2.19
C ALA A 22 -3.04 4.10 2.35
N THR A 23 -2.49 4.40 3.51
CA THR A 23 -1.85 5.68 3.80
C THR A 23 -0.36 5.47 3.91
N TRP A 24 0.39 6.22 3.11
CA TRP A 24 1.84 6.20 3.08
C TRP A 24 2.41 7.54 3.52
N GLU A 25 3.66 7.52 3.96
CA GLU A 25 4.44 8.71 4.26
C GLU A 25 5.74 8.68 3.47
N ALA A 26 6.05 9.80 2.82
CA ALA A 26 7.34 9.98 2.17
C ALA A 26 8.45 9.95 3.23
N THR A 27 9.46 9.12 3.01
CA THR A 27 10.61 9.04 3.90
C THR A 27 11.82 9.75 3.29
N SER A 28 12.79 10.11 4.13
CA SER A 28 14.04 10.74 3.69
C SER A 28 14.92 9.84 2.81
N THR A 29 14.62 8.54 2.72
CA THR A 29 15.34 7.58 1.86
C THR A 29 14.67 7.39 0.49
N GLY A 30 13.54 8.06 0.24
CA GLY A 30 12.79 7.98 -1.02
C GLY A 30 11.86 6.78 -1.14
N ALA A 31 11.90 5.82 -0.20
CA ALA A 31 10.98 4.70 -0.15
C ALA A 31 9.78 5.04 0.75
N PRO A 32 8.54 5.11 0.25
CA PRO A 32 7.39 5.45 1.09
C PRO A 32 7.15 4.39 2.16
N ALA A 33 6.87 4.83 3.39
CA ALA A 33 6.52 3.95 4.50
C ALA A 33 5.00 3.82 4.62
N LEU A 34 4.48 2.59 4.74
CA LEU A 34 3.05 2.35 4.97
C LEU A 34 2.70 2.66 6.43
N LEU A 35 1.90 3.71 6.66
CA LEU A 35 1.45 4.11 7.99
C LEU A 35 0.16 3.40 8.41
N ALA A 36 -0.80 3.30 7.50
CA ALA A 36 -2.10 2.74 7.79
C ALA A 36 -2.66 1.96 6.61
N LEU A 37 -3.44 0.93 6.92
CA LEU A 37 -4.10 0.07 5.94
C LEU A 37 -5.49 -0.30 6.43
N SER A 38 -6.48 -0.15 5.57
CA SER A 38 -7.86 -0.55 5.85
C SER A 38 -7.96 -2.05 6.17
N ARG A 39 -8.89 -2.41 7.06
CA ARG A 39 -9.19 -3.82 7.36
C ARG A 39 -9.57 -4.59 6.10
N GLY A 40 -9.18 -5.86 6.01
CA GLY A 40 -9.39 -6.68 4.82
C GLY A 40 -8.24 -6.64 3.81
N PHE A 41 -7.18 -5.91 4.13
CA PHE A 41 -5.94 -5.81 3.38
C PHE A 41 -4.75 -5.98 4.33
N HIS A 42 -3.68 -6.57 3.83
CA HIS A 42 -2.44 -6.78 4.58
C HIS A 42 -1.22 -6.59 3.67
N ARG A 43 -0.08 -6.26 4.29
CA ARG A 43 1.20 -6.19 3.59
C ARG A 43 1.77 -7.60 3.37
N ARG A 44 2.37 -7.83 2.22
CA ARG A 44 3.13 -9.03 1.89
C ARG A 44 4.53 -8.64 1.44
N ALA A 45 5.54 -9.18 2.12
CA ALA A 45 6.93 -8.98 1.71
C ALA A 45 7.14 -9.52 0.28
N ARG A 46 7.88 -8.77 -0.54
CA ARG A 46 8.29 -9.20 -1.88
C ARG A 46 9.72 -9.71 -1.84
N LEU A 47 10.07 -10.55 -2.83
CA LEU A 47 11.43 -10.98 -3.08
C LEU A 47 11.90 -10.37 -4.41
N PRO A 48 13.07 -9.70 -4.43
CA PRO A 48 13.98 -9.44 -3.30
C PRO A 48 13.40 -8.44 -2.27
N LEU A 49 13.86 -8.52 -1.02
CA LEU A 49 13.38 -7.69 0.11
C LEU A 49 13.67 -6.19 -0.06
N SER A 50 14.44 -5.81 -1.07
CA SER A 50 14.67 -4.42 -1.47
C SER A 50 13.47 -3.78 -2.17
N LEU A 51 12.50 -4.59 -2.65
CA LEU A 51 11.27 -4.08 -3.25
C LEU A 51 10.28 -3.64 -2.17
N PRO A 52 9.51 -2.55 -2.40
CA PRO A 52 8.40 -2.18 -1.53
C PRO A 52 7.42 -3.36 -1.35
N PRO A 53 6.86 -3.55 -0.14
CA PRO A 53 5.93 -4.63 0.12
C PRO A 53 4.66 -4.47 -0.72
N GLU A 54 4.11 -5.60 -1.17
CA GLU A 54 2.83 -5.62 -1.86
C GLU A 54 1.68 -5.43 -0.88
N ILE A 55 0.61 -4.77 -1.32
CA ILE A 55 -0.67 -4.79 -0.59
C ILE A 55 -1.53 -5.91 -1.16
N VAL A 56 -2.01 -6.80 -0.29
CA VAL A 56 -2.82 -7.97 -0.67
C VAL A 56 -4.15 -7.91 0.05
N CYS A 57 -5.25 -8.18 -0.65
CA CYS A 57 -6.56 -8.34 -0.03
C CYS A 57 -6.66 -9.72 0.63
N ASP A 58 -7.43 -9.85 1.72
CA ASP A 58 -7.60 -11.12 2.45
C ASP A 58 -8.15 -12.27 1.58
N CYS A 59 -8.78 -11.98 0.44
CA CYS A 59 -9.17 -12.99 -0.55
C CYS A 59 -8.00 -13.56 -1.40
N GLY A 60 -6.77 -13.11 -1.10
CA GLY A 60 -5.51 -13.47 -1.74
C GLY A 60 -5.12 -12.61 -2.95
N MET A 61 -5.93 -11.62 -3.33
CA MET A 61 -5.68 -10.81 -4.53
C MET A 61 -4.72 -9.65 -4.24
N ALA A 62 -3.55 -9.66 -4.87
CA ALA A 62 -2.63 -8.52 -4.90
C ALA A 62 -3.33 -7.27 -5.43
N GLN A 63 -3.10 -6.15 -4.77
CA GLN A 63 -3.50 -4.83 -5.24
C GLN A 63 -2.40 -4.30 -6.16
N PRO A 64 -2.74 -3.76 -7.33
CA PRO A 64 -1.74 -3.18 -8.21
C PRO A 64 -1.05 -2.02 -7.50
N ASP A 65 0.27 -1.93 -7.66
CA ASP A 65 0.98 -0.71 -7.35
C ASP A 65 0.53 0.31 -8.40
N HIS A 66 -0.39 1.19 -8.01
CA HIS A 66 -0.73 2.31 -8.85
C HIS A 66 0.50 3.24 -8.89
N ILE A 67 1.29 3.09 -9.96
CA ILE A 67 2.21 4.12 -10.43
C ILE A 67 1.33 5.09 -11.21
N ASP A 68 1.02 6.24 -10.61
CA ASP A 68 0.69 7.43 -11.39
C ASP A 68 2.01 8.08 -11.83
#